data_AF-A0A938ZBG1-F1
#
_entry.id   AF-A0A938ZBG1-F1
#
_cell.length_a   1.000
_cell.length_b   1.000
_cell.length_c   1.000
_cell.angle_alpha   90.00
_cell.angle_beta   90.00
_cell.angle_gamma   90.00
#
_symmetry.space_group_name_H-M   'P 1'
#
loop_
_entity.id
_entity.type
_entity.pdbx_description
1 polymer ?
#
loop_
_entity_poly.entity_id
_entity_poly.type
_entity_poly.pdbx_seq_one_letter_code
_entity_poly.pdbx_strand_id
1 'polypeptide(L)'
;MPKPLDPKCQLCSKLPTTQAKVLHGTAGDGCWNPKVCHNRRSFYRHRSQNNSAEIDSVTVEPPTTYFAVLYLYKEPGDKPLHALGAELWLGQKPICRLEPIHCFGLTAGKIRAYTDQVLQAFAKQYSVSLYQYKDMFEITSSYCPVRPCPLHPQS
;
A
#
# COMPACT_ATOMS: atom_id res chain seq x y z
N MET A 1 3.10 -17.69 -36.95
CA MET A 1 2.99 -17.44 -35.49
C MET A 1 2.30 -18.63 -34.85
N PRO A 2 2.79 -19.20 -33.74
CA PRO A 2 2.11 -20.29 -33.06
C PRO A 2 0.76 -19.82 -32.50
N LYS A 3 -0.28 -20.65 -32.63
CA LYS A 3 -1.64 -20.30 -32.17
C LYS A 3 -1.62 -19.92 -30.67
N PRO A 4 -2.32 -18.85 -30.27
CA PRO A 4 -2.44 -18.46 -28.87
C PRO A 4 -3.04 -19.61 -28.05
N LEU A 5 -2.58 -19.72 -26.80
CA LEU A 5 -3.05 -20.74 -25.88
C LEU A 5 -4.47 -20.41 -25.41
N ASP A 6 -5.31 -21.43 -25.32
CA ASP A 6 -6.65 -21.30 -24.75
C ASP A 6 -6.57 -21.12 -23.22
N PRO A 7 -7.07 -20.00 -22.65
CA PRO A 7 -6.93 -19.71 -21.22
C PRO A 7 -7.58 -20.77 -20.32
N LYS A 8 -8.70 -21.35 -20.76
CA LYS A 8 -9.41 -22.40 -20.00
C LYS A 8 -8.57 -23.67 -19.93
N CYS A 9 -7.94 -24.06 -21.04
CA CYS A 9 -7.02 -25.20 -21.09
C CYS A 9 -5.71 -24.94 -20.31
N GLN A 10 -5.24 -23.70 -20.25
CA GLN A 10 -4.07 -23.31 -19.43
C GLN A 10 -4.34 -23.44 -17.92
N LEU A 11 -5.52 -23.04 -17.46
CA LEU A 11 -5.90 -23.20 -16.05
C LEU A 11 -6.15 -24.67 -15.73
N CYS A 12 -6.87 -25.38 -16.62
CA CYS A 12 -7.16 -26.79 -16.47
C CYS A 12 -5.88 -27.65 -16.37
N SER A 13 -4.81 -27.32 -17.11
CA SER A 13 -3.55 -28.09 -17.11
C SER A 13 -2.77 -28.03 -15.79
N LYS A 14 -2.99 -26.97 -14.99
CA LYS A 14 -2.36 -26.76 -13.68
C LYS A 14 -3.02 -27.57 -12.57
N LEU A 15 -4.25 -28.03 -12.76
CA LEU A 15 -4.95 -28.87 -11.78
C LEU A 15 -4.40 -30.31 -11.75
N PRO A 16 -4.63 -31.07 -10.67
CA PRO A 16 -4.57 -32.52 -10.70
C PRO A 16 -5.60 -33.10 -11.69
N THR A 17 -5.25 -34.21 -12.36
CA THR A 17 -6.12 -34.84 -13.37
C THR A 17 -7.46 -35.30 -12.79
N THR A 18 -7.47 -35.79 -11.55
CA THR A 18 -8.69 -36.19 -10.82
C THR A 18 -9.62 -35.01 -10.62
N GLN A 19 -9.09 -33.88 -10.13
CA GLN A 19 -9.85 -32.64 -9.94
C GLN A 19 -10.38 -32.08 -11.26
N ALA A 20 -9.56 -32.09 -12.32
CA ALA A 20 -9.99 -31.62 -13.64
C ALA A 20 -11.12 -32.48 -14.25
N LYS A 21 -11.11 -33.81 -14.01
CA LYS A 21 -12.19 -34.71 -14.44
C LYS A 21 -13.49 -34.45 -13.69
N VAL A 22 -13.44 -34.06 -12.41
CA VAL A 22 -14.65 -33.72 -11.65
C VAL A 22 -15.21 -32.38 -12.14
N LEU A 23 -14.39 -31.33 -12.19
CA LEU A 23 -14.83 -29.98 -12.54
C LEU A 23 -15.27 -29.83 -14.00
N HIS A 24 -14.66 -30.60 -14.90
CA HIS A 24 -14.91 -30.50 -16.33
C HIS A 24 -15.53 -31.75 -16.94
N GLY A 25 -15.74 -32.81 -16.16
CA GLY A 25 -16.41 -34.02 -16.63
C GLY A 25 -17.92 -33.87 -16.72
N THR A 26 -18.62 -35.00 -16.75
CA THR A 26 -20.09 -35.07 -16.87
C THR A 26 -20.82 -34.42 -15.69
N ALA A 27 -20.21 -34.45 -14.49
CA ALA A 27 -20.73 -33.79 -13.29
C ALA A 27 -20.38 -32.30 -13.20
N GLY A 28 -19.56 -31.79 -14.13
CA GLY A 28 -19.08 -30.43 -14.17
C GLY A 28 -19.56 -29.69 -15.43
N ASP A 29 -18.66 -28.95 -16.07
CA ASP A 29 -19.01 -28.15 -17.26
C ASP A 29 -18.98 -28.94 -18.60
N GLY A 30 -18.79 -30.26 -18.56
CA GLY A 30 -18.80 -31.13 -19.74
C GLY A 30 -17.65 -30.90 -20.74
N CYS A 31 -16.65 -30.06 -20.41
CA CYS A 31 -15.56 -29.72 -21.33
C CYS A 31 -14.51 -30.84 -21.49
N TRP A 32 -14.43 -31.79 -20.54
CA TRP A 32 -13.43 -32.84 -20.51
C TRP A 32 -13.63 -33.87 -21.63
N ASN A 33 -12.65 -33.98 -22.51
CA ASN A 33 -12.60 -35.01 -23.54
C ASN A 33 -11.45 -36.01 -23.25
N PRO A 34 -11.75 -37.28 -22.92
CA PRO A 34 -10.73 -38.27 -22.55
C PRO A 34 -9.74 -38.58 -23.68
N LYS A 35 -10.11 -38.35 -24.95
CA LYS A 35 -9.24 -38.61 -26.11
C LYS A 35 -8.13 -37.56 -26.28
N VAL A 36 -8.37 -36.31 -25.85
CA VAL A 36 -7.45 -35.19 -26.15
C VAL A 36 -6.99 -34.41 -24.92
N CYS A 37 -7.78 -34.36 -23.84
CA CYS A 37 -7.47 -33.51 -22.69
C CYS A 37 -6.24 -34.00 -21.91
N HIS A 38 -5.92 -35.29 -21.91
CA HIS A 38 -4.72 -35.78 -21.24
C HIS A 38 -3.44 -35.20 -21.89
N ASN A 39 -3.29 -35.38 -23.21
CA ASN A 39 -2.15 -34.88 -23.97
C ASN A 39 -2.12 -33.35 -24.02
N ARG A 40 -3.31 -32.72 -24.20
CA ARG A 40 -3.43 -31.26 -24.23
C ARG A 40 -2.97 -30.65 -22.90
N ARG A 41 -3.34 -31.21 -21.76
CA ARG A 41 -2.91 -30.70 -20.46
C ARG A 41 -1.40 -30.81 -20.24
N SER A 42 -0.78 -31.91 -20.69
CA SER A 42 0.68 -32.04 -20.67
C SER A 42 1.36 -30.94 -21.50
N PHE A 43 0.93 -30.75 -22.75
CA PHE A 43 1.45 -29.70 -23.63
C PHE A 43 1.33 -28.29 -23.03
N TYR A 44 0.16 -27.96 -22.48
CA TYR A 44 -0.09 -26.64 -21.88
C TYR A 44 0.74 -26.41 -20.62
N ARG A 45 1.07 -27.45 -19.84
CA ARG A 45 1.93 -27.34 -18.66
C ARG A 45 3.36 -26.97 -19.03
N HIS A 46 3.94 -27.67 -20.02
CA HIS A 46 5.30 -27.40 -20.48
C HIS A 46 5.40 -26.07 -21.25
N ARG A 47 4.37 -25.70 -22.02
CA ARG A 47 4.36 -24.40 -22.71
C ARG A 47 4.16 -23.22 -21.74
N SER A 48 3.47 -23.42 -20.61
CA SER A 48 3.39 -22.41 -19.53
C SER A 48 4.72 -22.23 -18.81
N GLN A 49 5.55 -23.28 -18.70
CA GLN A 49 6.88 -23.19 -18.11
C GLN A 49 7.86 -22.38 -18.98
N ASN A 50 7.72 -22.45 -20.31
CA ASN A 50 8.56 -21.64 -21.21
C ASN A 50 8.19 -20.15 -21.25
N ASN A 51 7.05 -19.75 -20.68
CA ASN A 51 6.61 -18.36 -20.61
C ASN A 51 6.97 -17.67 -19.27
N SER A 52 7.64 -18.36 -18.34
CA SER A 52 8.34 -17.67 -17.26
C SER A 52 9.68 -17.16 -17.79
N ALA A 53 9.64 -16.15 -18.64
CA ALA A 53 10.82 -15.28 -18.74
C ALA A 53 11.02 -14.73 -17.32
N GLU A 54 12.11 -15.13 -16.67
CA GLU A 54 12.54 -14.54 -15.40
C GLU A 54 12.52 -13.02 -15.61
N ILE A 55 11.69 -12.34 -14.82
CA ILE A 55 11.68 -10.89 -14.81
C ILE A 55 12.99 -10.50 -14.14
N ASP A 56 13.95 -10.04 -14.94
CA ASP A 56 15.21 -9.50 -14.41
C ASP A 56 14.89 -8.31 -13.49
N SER A 57 15.24 -8.46 -12.22
CA SER A 57 15.09 -7.40 -11.23
C SER A 57 16.35 -6.55 -11.18
N VAL A 58 16.21 -5.24 -11.37
CA VAL A 58 17.30 -4.27 -11.11
C VAL A 58 17.14 -3.75 -9.68
N THR A 59 18.22 -3.80 -8.91
CA THR A 59 18.27 -3.22 -7.56
C THR A 59 18.90 -1.83 -7.66
N VAL A 60 18.16 -0.79 -7.26
CA VAL A 60 18.64 0.59 -7.17
C VAL A 60 18.53 1.03 -5.72
N GLU A 61 19.61 1.55 -5.15
CA GLU A 61 19.60 2.07 -3.78
C GLU A 61 18.74 3.35 -3.71
N PRO A 62 17.81 3.46 -2.75
CA PRO A 62 16.97 4.64 -2.62
C PRO A 62 17.79 5.83 -2.07
N PRO A 63 17.49 7.07 -2.51
CA PRO A 63 18.19 8.25 -2.03
C PRO A 63 17.98 8.49 -0.53
N THR A 64 19.05 8.80 0.18
CA THR A 64 19.03 9.12 1.62
C THR A 64 18.97 10.63 1.83
N THR A 65 17.77 11.20 1.72
CA THR A 65 17.52 12.62 1.95
C THR A 65 16.62 12.81 3.17
N TYR A 66 16.91 13.83 3.97
CA TYR A 66 16.04 14.22 5.09
C TYR A 66 14.83 14.99 4.57
N PHE A 67 13.64 14.64 5.07
CA PHE A 67 12.44 15.40 4.82
C PHE A 67 11.42 15.19 5.94
N ALA A 68 10.56 16.18 6.17
CA ALA A 68 9.49 16.09 7.14
C ALA A 68 8.12 16.00 6.44
N VAL A 69 7.19 15.26 7.01
CA VAL A 69 5.79 15.20 6.57
C VAL A 69 4.87 15.57 7.72
N LEU A 70 3.72 16.15 7.39
CA LEU A 70 2.70 16.53 8.36
C LEU A 70 1.44 15.71 8.15
N TYR A 71 0.86 15.20 9.23
CA TYR A 71 -0.41 14.49 9.23
C TYR A 71 -1.48 15.38 9.86
N LEU A 72 -2.56 15.62 9.13
CA LEU A 72 -3.69 16.45 9.53
C LEU A 72 -4.93 15.58 9.64
N TYR A 73 -5.40 15.38 10.87
CA TYR A 73 -6.65 14.66 11.12
C TYR A 73 -7.80 15.67 11.06
N LYS A 74 -8.60 15.65 10.00
CA LYS A 74 -9.73 16.57 9.78
C LYS A 74 -10.80 15.95 8.90
N GLU A 75 -12.02 16.47 9.03
CA GLU A 75 -13.09 16.15 8.10
C GLU A 75 -12.96 16.98 6.80
N PRO A 76 -13.48 16.47 5.66
CA PRO A 76 -13.54 17.23 4.42
C PRO A 76 -14.32 18.55 4.56
N GLY A 77 -13.97 19.51 3.70
CA GLY A 77 -14.60 20.83 3.65
C GLY A 77 -14.03 21.81 4.68
N ASP A 78 -14.80 22.85 5.01
CA ASP A 78 -14.40 23.91 5.94
C ASP A 78 -14.67 23.51 7.40
N LYS A 79 -14.07 22.38 7.81
CA LYS A 79 -14.14 21.86 9.18
C LYS A 79 -12.83 22.13 9.91
N PRO A 80 -12.90 22.41 11.23
CA PRO A 80 -11.70 22.66 12.01
C PRO A 80 -10.79 21.43 12.04
N LEU A 81 -9.47 21.67 12.12
CA LEU A 81 -8.49 20.62 12.32
C LEU A 81 -8.73 19.94 13.68
N HIS A 82 -8.88 18.62 13.67
CA HIS A 82 -9.13 17.86 14.89
C HIS A 82 -7.84 17.55 15.64
N ALA A 83 -6.84 17.03 14.94
CA ALA A 83 -5.52 16.72 15.48
C ALA A 83 -4.44 16.87 14.40
N LEU A 84 -3.18 16.97 14.82
CA LEU A 84 -2.04 16.91 13.91
C LEU A 84 -0.89 16.12 14.51
N GLY A 85 -0.09 15.49 13.67
CA GLY A 85 1.20 14.89 14.02
C GLY A 85 2.20 15.13 12.90
N ALA A 86 3.47 14.79 13.13
CA ALA A 86 4.51 15.01 12.14
C ALA A 86 5.57 13.92 12.22
N GLU A 87 6.27 13.67 11.12
CA GLU A 87 7.40 12.74 11.10
C GLU A 87 8.57 13.33 10.33
N LEU A 88 9.77 13.01 10.80
CA LEU A 88 11.03 13.21 10.09
C LEU A 88 11.47 11.88 9.50
N TRP A 89 11.85 11.90 8.23
CA TRP A 89 12.27 10.74 7.45
C TRP A 89 13.71 10.91 6.96
N LEU A 90 14.41 9.79 6.82
CA LEU A 90 15.66 9.67 6.08
C LEU A 90 15.48 8.60 4.99
N GLY A 91 15.31 9.03 3.75
CA GLY A 91 14.93 8.14 2.65
C GLY A 91 13.59 7.45 2.94
N GLN A 92 13.59 6.12 3.05
CA GLN A 92 12.37 5.33 3.26
C GLN A 92 12.12 4.97 4.74
N LYS A 93 12.83 5.59 5.68
CA LYS A 93 12.72 5.27 7.11
C LYS A 93 12.28 6.48 7.92
N PRO A 94 11.18 6.40 8.70
CA PRO A 94 10.89 7.40 9.71
C PRO A 94 11.91 7.29 10.84
N ILE A 95 12.50 8.42 11.22
CA ILE A 95 13.57 8.50 12.21
C ILE A 95 13.19 9.34 13.43
N CYS A 96 12.17 10.19 13.32
CA CYS A 96 11.61 10.96 14.42
C CYS A 96 10.11 11.16 14.21
N ARG A 97 9.34 11.23 15.29
CA ARG A 97 7.90 11.45 15.24
C ARG A 97 7.48 12.43 16.33
N LEU A 98 6.63 13.37 15.93
CA LEU A 98 5.74 14.09 16.83
C LEU A 98 4.45 13.26 16.93
N GLU A 99 4.21 12.68 18.11
CA GLU A 99 2.94 12.00 18.37
C GLU A 99 1.77 12.95 18.19
N PRO A 100 0.65 12.51 17.57
CA PRO A 100 -0.43 13.43 17.29
C PRO A 100 -1.00 14.10 18.55
N ILE A 101 -1.38 15.36 18.41
CA ILE A 101 -2.05 16.14 19.46
C ILE A 101 -3.38 16.66 18.95
N HIS A 102 -4.38 16.72 19.83
CA HIS A 102 -5.63 17.42 19.51
C HIS A 102 -5.39 18.92 19.33
N CYS A 103 -6.05 19.51 18.34
CA CYS A 103 -5.97 20.92 18.05
C CYS A 103 -7.16 21.73 18.62
N PHE A 104 -8.04 21.09 19.40
CA PHE A 104 -9.20 21.75 19.99
C PHE A 104 -8.78 22.93 20.87
N GLY A 105 -9.34 24.10 20.63
CA GLY A 105 -8.99 25.34 21.33
C GLY A 105 -7.76 26.08 20.78
N LEU A 106 -7.08 25.57 19.75
CA LEU A 106 -6.02 26.28 19.06
C LEU A 106 -6.57 27.07 17.87
N THR A 107 -6.12 28.31 17.70
CA THR A 107 -6.41 29.11 16.50
C THR A 107 -5.54 28.64 15.33
N ALA A 108 -5.95 28.94 14.09
CA ALA A 108 -5.14 28.65 12.90
C ALA A 108 -3.71 29.22 12.99
N GLY A 109 -3.57 30.43 13.56
CA GLY A 109 -2.26 31.05 13.79
C GLY A 109 -1.39 30.28 14.80
N LYS A 110 -1.98 29.78 15.90
CA LYS A 110 -1.27 28.93 16.87
C LYS A 110 -0.87 27.60 16.26
N ILE A 111 -1.74 26.99 15.46
CA ILE A 111 -1.44 25.74 14.74
C ILE A 111 -0.25 25.94 13.81
N ARG A 112 -0.24 27.00 13.01
CA ARG A 112 0.88 27.32 12.11
C ARG A 112 2.19 27.55 12.87
N ALA A 113 2.16 28.37 13.92
CA ALA A 113 3.36 28.61 14.73
C ALA A 113 3.88 27.31 15.37
N TYR A 114 2.98 26.42 15.80
CA TYR A 114 3.37 25.13 16.37
C TYR A 114 3.99 24.20 15.31
N THR A 115 3.42 24.12 14.10
CA THR A 115 4.01 23.32 13.02
C THR A 115 5.39 23.84 12.60
N ASP A 116 5.63 25.15 12.66
CA ASP A 116 6.94 25.74 12.39
C ASP A 116 7.96 25.36 13.49
N GLN A 117 7.54 25.40 14.77
CA GLN A 117 8.37 24.97 15.90
C GLN A 117 8.75 23.49 15.81
N VAL A 118 7.83 22.63 15.38
CA VAL A 118 8.10 21.19 15.19
C VAL A 118 9.18 20.99 14.13
N LEU A 119 9.09 21.71 13.00
CA LEU A 119 10.08 21.61 11.94
C LEU A 119 11.47 22.08 12.42
N GLN A 120 11.51 23.18 13.19
CA GLN A 120 12.74 23.67 13.81
C GLN A 120 13.31 22.68 14.84
N ALA A 121 12.46 21.99 15.60
CA ALA A 121 12.88 20.98 16.55
C ALA A 121 13.53 19.78 15.84
N PHE A 122 12.93 19.28 14.76
CA PHE A 122 13.52 18.23 13.92
C PHE A 122 14.87 18.67 13.33
N ALA A 123 14.93 19.87 12.75
CA ALA A 123 16.15 20.42 12.17
C ALA A 123 17.28 20.49 13.21
N LYS A 124 16.98 21.01 14.40
CA LYS A 124 17.93 21.13 15.52
C LYS A 124 18.39 19.77 16.03
N GLN A 125 17.46 18.84 16.26
CA GLN A 125 17.78 17.55 16.86
C GLN A 125 18.68 16.69 15.97
N TYR A 126 18.48 16.73 14.65
CA TYR A 126 19.26 15.94 13.70
C TYR A 126 20.37 16.73 13.01
N SER A 127 20.54 18.02 13.36
CA SER A 127 21.52 18.93 12.74
C SER A 127 21.39 18.98 11.22
N VAL A 128 20.16 19.12 10.73
CA VAL A 128 19.82 19.16 9.29
C VAL A 128 19.09 20.46 8.94
N SER A 129 19.13 20.83 7.66
CA SER A 129 18.36 21.96 7.15
C SER A 129 16.96 21.51 6.71
N LEU A 130 15.93 22.01 7.39
CA LEU A 130 14.52 21.81 7.02
C LEU A 130 13.82 23.17 6.99
N TYR A 131 13.27 23.53 5.83
CA TYR A 131 12.61 24.83 5.63
C TYR A 131 11.10 24.71 5.46
N GLN A 132 10.63 23.54 5.04
CA GLN A 132 9.21 23.24 4.85
C GLN A 132 8.96 21.74 5.00
N TYR A 133 7.70 21.39 5.24
CA TYR A 133 7.24 20.01 5.09
C TYR A 133 7.24 19.64 3.60
N LYS A 134 7.70 18.42 3.31
CA LYS A 134 7.77 17.89 1.95
C LYS A 134 6.38 17.56 1.40
N ASP A 135 5.50 17.08 2.28
CA ASP A 135 4.12 16.73 1.98
C ASP A 135 3.24 16.87 3.24
N MET A 136 1.94 17.08 3.03
CA MET A 136 0.92 17.15 4.07
C MET A 136 -0.18 16.14 3.72
N PHE A 137 -0.47 15.23 4.64
CA PHE A 137 -1.49 14.20 4.47
C PHE A 137 -2.73 14.55 5.26
N GLU A 138 -3.86 14.72 4.58
CA GLU A 138 -5.16 14.83 5.23
C GLU A 138 -5.73 13.43 5.49
N ILE A 139 -6.08 13.16 6.73
CA ILE A 139 -6.64 11.90 7.22
C ILE A 139 -7.98 12.23 7.87
N THR A 140 -9.01 11.42 7.64
CA THR A 140 -10.31 11.57 8.28
C THR A 140 -10.17 11.60 9.81
N SER A 141 -10.92 12.46 10.49
CA SER A 141 -10.78 12.64 11.94
C SER A 141 -11.12 11.38 12.75
N SER A 142 -11.88 10.46 12.15
CA SER A 142 -12.17 9.14 12.70
C SER A 142 -10.97 8.23 12.91
N TYR A 143 -9.88 8.46 12.18
CA TYR A 143 -8.61 7.74 12.36
C TYR A 143 -7.66 8.45 13.33
N CYS A 144 -8.13 9.46 14.08
CA CYS A 144 -7.32 10.09 15.12
C CYS A 144 -6.81 9.03 16.10
N PRO A 145 -5.49 8.94 16.37
CA PRO A 145 -4.93 7.95 17.29
C PRO A 145 -4.85 8.43 18.74
N VAL A 146 -5.09 9.72 19.02
CA VAL A 146 -4.91 10.32 20.35
C VAL A 146 -5.97 9.84 21.32
N ARG A 147 -5.61 9.38 22.52
CA ARG A 147 -6.56 8.91 23.54
C ARG A 147 -6.36 9.58 24.90
N PRO A 148 -7.46 9.96 25.60
CA PRO A 148 -8.86 9.90 25.16
C PRO A 148 -9.19 10.92 24.06
N CYS A 149 -10.00 10.53 23.07
CA CYS A 149 -10.43 11.41 21.97
C CYS A 149 -11.85 11.93 22.18
N PRO A 150 -12.15 13.23 22.00
CA PRO A 150 -13.51 13.75 22.06
C PRO A 150 -14.48 13.14 21.04
N LEU A 151 -13.97 12.70 19.89
CA LEU A 151 -14.77 12.02 18.86
C LEU A 151 -14.89 10.51 19.12
N HIS A 152 -13.90 9.93 19.80
CA HIS A 152 -13.74 8.49 20.01
C HIS A 152 -13.20 8.19 21.43
N PRO A 153 -14.01 8.37 22.49
CA PRO A 153 -13.52 8.31 23.86
C PRO A 153 -13.19 6.89 24.36
N GLN A 154 -13.66 5.83 23.69
CA GLN A 154 -13.59 4.45 24.19
C GLN A 154 -12.92 3.43 23.24
N SER A 155 -12.42 3.85 22.09
CA SER A 155 -11.98 2.93 21.02
C SER A 155 -10.53 3.10 20.67
#